data_AF-C4KA49-F1
#
_entry.id   AF-C4KA49-F1
#
_cell.length_a   1.000
_cell.length_b   1.000
_cell.length_c   1.000
_cell.angle_alpha   90.00
_cell.angle_beta   90.00
_cell.angle_gamma   90.00
#
_symmetry.space_group_name_H-M   'P 1'
#
loop_
_entity.id
_entity.type
_entity.pdbx_description
1 polymer ?
#
loop_
_entity_poly.entity_id
_entity_poly.type
_entity_poly.pdbx_seq_one_letter_code
_entity_poly.pdbx_strand_id
1 'polypeptide(L)' 'MANDDYILGLSFVEFEDLALKLGLTGLILFMVFIIWNLGKESKAGRYGMMWLFLGLGVGFVGFIAKGIIQKLLGIE' A
#
# COMPACT_ATOMS: atom_id res chain seq x y z
N MET A 1 2.86 35.47 17.12
CA MET A 1 2.11 34.19 17.11
C MET A 1 2.94 33.23 16.29
N ALA A 2 3.87 32.55 16.93
CA ALA A 2 4.80 31.61 16.32
C ALA A 2 4.95 30.46 17.32
N ASN A 3 3.94 29.59 17.34
CA ASN A 3 4.21 28.21 17.70
C ASN A 3 4.34 27.56 16.35
N ASP A 4 5.57 27.49 15.85
CA ASP A 4 5.83 26.61 14.74
C ASP A 4 5.69 25.22 15.38
N ASP A 5 4.57 24.60 15.08
CA ASP A 5 4.08 23.46 15.82
C ASP A 5 4.86 22.22 15.37
N TYR A 6 6.06 22.07 15.94
CA TYR A 6 6.93 20.94 15.68
C TYR A 6 6.51 19.78 16.57
N ILE A 7 6.01 18.70 15.97
CA ILE A 7 5.77 17.42 16.66
C ILE A 7 6.96 16.52 16.36
N LEU A 8 7.70 16.12 17.39
CA LEU A 8 8.89 15.25 17.28
C LEU A 8 10.04 15.83 16.41
N GLY A 9 10.10 17.15 16.24
CA GLY A 9 11.15 17.83 15.47
C GLY A 9 10.90 17.94 13.96
N LEU A 10 9.70 17.60 13.49
CA LEU A 10 9.23 17.80 12.12
C LEU A 10 8.15 18.87 12.07
N SER A 11 8.06 19.60 10.95
CA SER A 11 6.92 20.48 10.68
C SER A 11 5.63 19.65 10.55
N PHE A 12 4.47 20.25 10.85
CA PHE A 12 3.17 19.56 10.70
C PHE A 12 2.98 18.89 9.34
N VAL A 13 3.42 19.56 8.27
CA VAL A 13 3.27 19.09 6.89
C VAL A 13 4.08 17.82 6.67
N GLU A 14 5.33 17.78 7.14
CA GLU A 14 6.19 16.60 6.96
C GLU A 14 5.75 15.42 7.82
N PHE A 15 5.25 15.68 9.04
CA PHE A 15 4.69 14.63 9.89
C PHE A 15 3.41 14.03 9.29
N GLU A 16 2.51 14.88 8.78
CA GLU A 16 1.28 14.44 8.10
C GLU A 16 1.61 13.57 6.88
N ASP A 17 2.55 14.01 6.04
CA ASP A 17 2.93 13.29 4.82
C ASP A 17 3.60 11.94 5.15
N LEU A 18 4.46 11.89 6.17
CA LEU A 18 5.07 10.65 6.66
C LEU A 18 4.01 9.69 7.22
N ALA A 19 3.07 10.21 8.02
CA ALA A 19 1.99 9.42 8.62
C ALA A 19 1.04 8.87 7.55
N LEU A 20 0.68 9.67 6.54
CA LEU A 20 -0.11 9.24 5.40
C LEU A 20 0.62 8.18 4.58
N LYS A 21 1.90 8.39 4.27
CA LYS A 21 2.72 7.43 3.51
C LYS A 21 2.83 6.10 4.25
N LEU A 22 3.13 6.11 5.56
CA LEU A 22 3.21 4.91 6.39
C LEU A 22 1.84 4.21 6.55
N GLY A 23 0.80 4.98 6.88
CA GLY A 23 -0.54 4.46 7.11
C GLY A 23 -1.14 3.83 5.85
N LEU A 24 -1.01 4.50 4.70
CA LEU A 24 -1.47 3.99 3.42
C LEU A 24 -0.67 2.76 2.98
N THR A 25 0.66 2.79 3.12
CA THR A 25 1.50 1.64 2.75
C THR A 25 1.18 0.42 3.61
N GLY A 26 0.99 0.62 4.93
CA GLY A 26 0.59 -0.45 5.86
C GLY A 26 -0.79 -1.03 5.55
N LEU A 27 -1.79 -0.17 5.27
CA LEU A 27 -3.14 -0.59 4.91
C LEU A 27 -3.15 -1.47 3.65
N ILE A 28 -2.32 -1.13 2.67
CA ILE A 28 -2.26 -1.85 1.40
C ILE A 28 -1.53 -3.18 1.56
N LEU A 29 -0.48 -3.20 2.37
CA LEU A 29 0.21 -4.45 2.75
C LEU A 29 -0.76 -5.40 3.46
N PHE A 30 -1.64 -4.86 4.32
CA PHE A 30 -2.71 -5.63 4.97
C PHE A 30 -3.75 -6.16 3.97
N MET A 31 -4.16 -5.38 2.96
CA MET A 31 -5.02 -5.87 1.87
C MET A 31 -4.38 -7.05 1.13
N VAL A 32 -3.09 -6.96 0.78
CA VAL A 32 -2.37 -8.05 0.08
C VAL A 32 -2.28 -9.29 0.96
N PHE A 33 -2.00 -9.11 2.25
CA PHE A 33 -1.97 -10.20 3.22
C PHE A 33 -3.33 -10.93 3.31
N ILE A 34 -4.44 -10.19 3.33
CA ILE A 34 -5.78 -10.78 3.33
C ILE A 34 -6.02 -11.58 2.05
N ILE A 35 -5.69 -11.04 0.87
CA ILE A 35 -5.88 -11.75 -0.42
C ILE A 35 -5.07 -13.05 -0.45
N TRP A 36 -3.84 -13.01 0.07
CA TRP A 36 -2.99 -14.20 0.19
C TRP A 36 -3.62 -15.26 1.11
N ASN A 37 -4.11 -14.84 2.28
CA ASN A 37 -4.76 -15.74 3.22
C ASN A 37 -6.07 -16.30 2.65
N LEU A 38 -6.89 -15.45 2.01
CA LEU A 38 -8.15 -15.83 1.38
C LEU A 38 -7.94 -16.84 0.25
N GLY A 39 -6.93 -16.63 -0.59
CA GLY A 39 -6.60 -17.56 -1.68
C GLY A 39 -6.17 -18.95 -1.16
N LYS A 40 -5.44 -18.97 -0.04
CA LYS A 40 -5.03 -20.21 0.63
C LYS A 40 -6.21 -20.92 1.32
N GLU A 41 -7.08 -20.16 1.97
CA GLU A 41 -8.21 -20.69 2.75
C GLU A 41 -9.39 -21.13 1.87
N SER A 42 -9.61 -20.45 0.74
CA SER A 42 -10.70 -20.73 -0.19
C SER A 42 -10.52 -22.05 -0.97
N LYS A 43 -9.39 -22.77 -0.78
CA LYS A 43 -9.03 -23.99 -1.55
C LYS A 43 -9.30 -23.81 -3.04
N ALA A 44 -9.08 -22.59 -3.53
CA ALA A 44 -9.32 -22.24 -4.91
C ALA A 44 -8.38 -23.13 -5.72
N GLY A 45 -8.93 -24.17 -6.38
CA GLY A 45 -8.14 -25.08 -7.19
C GLY A 45 -7.36 -24.31 -8.26
N ARG A 46 -6.52 -24.99 -9.04
CA ARG A 46 -5.65 -24.34 -10.04
C ARG A 46 -6.37 -23.30 -10.94
N TYR A 47 -7.64 -23.54 -11.26
CA TYR A 47 -8.50 -22.61 -12.01
C TYR A 47 -9.07 -21.46 -11.17
N GLY A 48 -9.45 -21.71 -9.92
CA GLY A 48 -9.95 -20.68 -9.00
C GLY A 48 -8.85 -19.69 -8.62
N MET A 49 -7.62 -20.17 -8.38
CA MET A 49 -6.48 -19.31 -8.10
C MET A 49 -6.13 -18.41 -9.29
N MET A 50 -6.21 -18.89 -10.53
CA MET A 50 -6.00 -18.06 -11.73
C MET A 50 -7.00 -16.91 -11.83
N TRP A 51 -8.29 -17.21 -11.65
CA TRP A 51 -9.32 -16.17 -11.69
C TRP A 51 -9.26 -15.22 -10.49
N LEU A 52 -8.87 -15.72 -9.31
CA LEU A 52 -8.62 -14.89 -8.12
C LEU A 52 -7.44 -13.94 -8.37
N PHE A 53 -6.35 -14.42 -8.99
CA PHE A 53 -5.18 -13.60 -9.32
C PHE A 53 -5.48 -12.58 -10.42
N LEU A 54 -6.33 -12.92 -11.40
CA LEU A 54 -6.74 -11.97 -12.44
C LEU A 54 -7.73 -10.92 -11.92
N GLY A 55 -8.69 -11.29 -11.07
CA GLY A 55 -9.70 -10.36 -10.56
C GLY A 55 -9.20 -9.48 -9.41
N LEU A 56 -8.55 -10.08 -8.41
CA LEU A 56 -8.05 -9.37 -7.23
C LEU A 56 -6.57 -8.98 -7.35
N GLY A 57 -5.77 -9.81 -8.01
CA GLY A 57 -4.32 -9.60 -8.12
C GLY A 57 -3.95 -8.38 -8.97
N VAL A 58 -4.67 -8.12 -10.07
CA VAL A 58 -4.39 -6.97 -10.97
C VAL A 58 -4.50 -5.63 -10.25
N GLY A 59 -5.47 -5.48 -9.34
CA GLY A 59 -5.67 -4.25 -8.57
C GLY A 59 -4.48 -3.91 -7.65
N PHE A 60 -3.98 -4.89 -6.89
CA PHE A 60 -2.84 -4.67 -5.99
C PHE A 60 -1.52 -4.56 -6.76
N VAL A 61 -1.33 -5.35 -7.82
CA VAL A 61 -0.12 -5.31 -8.65
C VAL A 61 -0.01 -3.93 -9.31
N GLY A 62 -1.12 -3.37 -9.81
CA GLY A 62 -1.14 -2.00 -10.33
C GLY A 62 -0.78 -0.94 -9.30
N PHE A 63 -1.27 -1.10 -8.06
CA PHE A 63 -0.93 -0.19 -6.96
C PHE A 63 0.57 -0.23 -6.62
N ILE A 64 1.15 -1.42 -6.48
CA ILE A 64 2.59 -1.58 -6.20
C ILE A 64 3.43 -1.09 -7.39
N ALA A 65 3.03 -1.42 -8.62
CA ALA A 65 3.73 -0.99 -9.82
C ALA A 65 3.79 0.54 -9.90
N LYS A 66 2.69 1.25 -9.60
CA LYS A 66 2.68 2.72 -9.52
C LYS A 66 3.72 3.23 -8.51
N GLY A 67 3.77 2.66 -7.31
CA GLY A 67 4.74 3.07 -6.27
C GLY A 67 6.19 2.83 -6.69
N ILE A 68 6.47 1.72 -7.35
CA ILE A 68 7.81 1.40 -7.87
C ILE A 68 8.17 2.35 -9.02
N ILE A 69 7.24 2.63 -9.93
CA ILE A 69 7.45 3.54 -11.06
C ILE A 69 7.70 4.97 -10.56
N GLN A 70 6.96 5.46 -9.55
CA GLN A 70 7.22 6.77 -8.94
C GLN A 70 8.65 6.85 -8.35
N LYS A 71 9.10 5.81 -7.65
CA LYS A 71 10.47 5.73 -7.13
C LYS A 71 11.54 5.65 -8.22
N LEU A 72 11.30 4.86 -9.28
CA LEU A 72 12.24 4.72 -10.40
C LEU A 72 12.34 5.99 -11.25
N LEU A 73 11.25 6.74 -11.38
CA LEU A 73 11.22 8.02 -12.09
C LEU A 73 11.73 9.20 -11.24
N GLY A 74 12.06 8.98 -9.96
CA GLY A 74 12.58 10.02 -9.07
C GLY A 74 11.57 11.13 -8.75
N ILE A 75 10.28 10.82 -8.86
CA ILE A 75 9.18 11.74 -8.49
C ILE A 75 8.80 11.36 -7.06
N GLU A 76 9.53 11.94 -6.10
CA GLU A 76 9.14 11.93 -4.68
C GLU A 76 8.32 13.17 -4.36
#